data_AF-A0A936SUG9-F1
#
_entry.id   AF-A0A936SUG9-F1
#
_cell.length_a   1.000
_cell.length_b   1.000
_cell.length_c   1.000
_cell.angle_alpha   90.00
_cell.angle_beta   90.00
_cell.angle_gamma   90.00
#
_symmetry.space_group_name_H-M   'P 1'
#
loop_
_entity.id
_entity.type
_entity.pdbx_description
1 polymer ?
#
loop_
_entity_poly.entity_id
_entity_poly.type
_entity_poly.pdbx_seq_one_letter_code
_entity_poly.pdbx_strand_id
1 'polypeptide(L)'
;MRTLVWNPDEPLALCEGESPKANLALNDYALMGAGRSLAGLIQKYTERMPGGTSPTTNLIVLKRWSAADAWQDRVARYDVLLVERERAAYEARWAHRREAEREETWQLAQALRDKARKMLEFPLADVEQVTARRPGPGGVQHIDMTVIKPARWALRDIATMGETAAKLARLSADLPTERLAIEDLTPRDLEGMSTEELMLLRQRLERAKRRS
;
A
#
# COMPACT_ATOMS: atom_id res chain seq x y z
N MET A 1 -9.19 -16.65 47.60
CA MET A 1 -9.30 -15.47 46.72
C MET A 1 -10.20 -15.85 45.56
N ARG A 2 -11.19 -15.02 45.22
CA ARG A 2 -12.05 -15.27 44.05
C ARG A 2 -11.24 -14.94 42.80
N THR A 3 -11.01 -15.90 41.92
CA THR A 3 -10.35 -15.66 40.64
C THR A 3 -11.43 -15.36 39.60
N LEU A 4 -11.47 -14.14 39.09
CA LEU A 4 -12.38 -13.75 38.02
C LEU A 4 -11.89 -14.34 36.70
N VAL A 5 -12.76 -15.06 35.99
CA VAL A 5 -12.47 -15.55 34.63
C VAL A 5 -12.94 -14.49 33.63
N TRP A 6 -12.05 -14.06 32.73
CA TRP A 6 -12.32 -13.01 31.73
C TRP A 6 -11.89 -13.46 30.34
N ASN A 7 -12.55 -12.93 29.30
CA ASN A 7 -12.29 -13.28 27.89
C ASN A 7 -11.08 -12.48 27.36
N PRO A 8 -10.00 -13.14 26.88
CA PRO A 8 -8.84 -12.45 26.31
C PRO A 8 -9.13 -11.64 25.05
N ASP A 9 -10.18 -11.97 24.29
CA ASP A 9 -10.55 -11.24 23.07
C ASP A 9 -11.40 -10.01 23.35
N GLU A 10 -12.06 -10.01 24.53
CA GLU A 10 -12.87 -8.91 25.03
C GLU A 10 -12.46 -8.54 26.46
N PRO A 11 -11.21 -8.07 26.66
CA PRO A 11 -10.64 -7.90 27.99
C PRO A 11 -11.40 -6.90 28.85
N LEU A 12 -12.16 -5.97 28.27
CA LEU A 12 -12.92 -4.96 29.03
C LEU A 12 -14.41 -5.32 29.22
N ALA A 13 -14.89 -6.45 28.69
CA ALA A 13 -16.28 -6.87 28.83
C ALA A 13 -16.63 -7.20 30.29
N LEU A 14 -17.90 -7.00 30.66
CA LEU A 14 -18.40 -7.33 32.00
C LEU A 14 -18.31 -8.84 32.23
N CYS A 15 -17.57 -9.24 33.25
CA CYS A 15 -17.40 -10.65 33.61
C CYS A 15 -18.45 -11.13 34.62
N GLU A 16 -18.69 -12.44 34.66
CA GLU A 16 -19.64 -13.01 35.62
C GLU A 16 -19.17 -12.77 37.07
N GLY A 17 -19.99 -12.06 37.83
CA GLY A 17 -19.69 -11.71 39.22
C GLY A 17 -18.79 -10.51 39.43
N GLU A 18 -18.39 -9.82 38.35
CA GLU A 18 -17.84 -8.47 38.40
C GLU A 18 -18.98 -7.46 38.64
N SER A 19 -18.73 -6.43 39.44
CA SER A 19 -19.72 -5.37 39.62
C SER A 19 -19.78 -4.49 38.37
N PRO A 20 -20.98 -4.09 37.88
CA PRO A 20 -21.08 -3.14 36.76
C PRO A 20 -20.32 -1.83 37.00
N LYS A 21 -20.22 -1.37 38.26
CA LYS A 21 -19.43 -0.20 38.63
C LYS A 21 -17.91 -0.45 38.52
N ALA A 22 -17.46 -1.65 38.87
CA ALA A 22 -16.06 -2.04 38.74
C ALA A 22 -15.67 -2.14 37.26
N ASN A 23 -16.52 -2.76 36.43
CA ASN A 23 -16.30 -2.84 35.00
C ASN A 23 -16.29 -1.46 34.31
N LEU A 24 -17.21 -0.57 34.69
CA LEU A 24 -17.21 0.80 34.19
C LEU A 24 -15.91 1.53 34.56
N ALA A 25 -15.43 1.36 35.80
CA ALA A 25 -14.16 1.95 36.23
C ALA A 25 -12.93 1.34 35.54
N LEU A 26 -12.95 0.05 35.22
CA LEU A 26 -11.94 -0.59 34.38
C LEU A 26 -11.90 0.01 32.98
N ASN A 27 -13.06 0.21 32.36
CA ASN A 27 -13.15 0.85 31.03
C ASN A 27 -12.59 2.28 31.07
N ASP A 28 -12.99 3.07 32.07
CA ASP A 28 -12.45 4.42 32.26
C ASP A 28 -10.93 4.40 32.49
N TYR A 29 -10.42 3.43 33.26
CA TYR A 29 -8.99 3.24 33.53
C TYR A 29 -8.21 2.87 32.26
N ALA A 30 -8.74 1.97 31.44
CA ALA A 30 -8.13 1.57 30.16
C ALA A 30 -8.03 2.78 29.20
N LEU A 31 -9.10 3.57 29.10
CA LEU A 31 -9.21 4.75 28.26
C LEU A 31 -8.27 5.91 28.67
N MET A 32 -7.65 5.87 29.84
CA MET A 32 -6.62 6.85 30.23
C MET A 32 -5.30 6.68 29.47
N GLY A 33 -5.08 5.54 28.79
CA GLY A 33 -3.87 5.30 28.00
C GLY A 33 -2.59 5.16 28.84
N ALA A 34 -1.42 5.44 28.25
CA ALA A 34 -0.10 5.14 28.83
C ALA A 34 0.21 5.89 30.16
N GLY A 35 -0.52 6.96 30.48
CA GLY A 35 -0.41 7.70 31.75
C GLY A 35 -1.39 7.25 32.84
N ARG A 36 -2.06 6.10 32.66
CA ARG A 36 -3.11 5.63 33.58
C ARG A 36 -2.57 5.41 34.99
N SER A 37 -3.34 5.85 35.97
CA SER A 37 -3.08 5.58 37.38
C SER A 37 -4.40 5.62 38.15
N LEU A 38 -4.51 4.83 39.23
CA LEU A 38 -5.70 4.86 40.08
C LEU A 38 -5.89 6.22 40.76
N ALA A 39 -4.78 6.92 41.04
CA ALA A 39 -4.80 8.29 41.55
C ALA A 39 -5.35 9.29 40.52
N GLY A 40 -4.92 9.18 39.26
CA GLY A 40 -5.48 10.00 38.18
C GLY A 40 -6.95 9.68 37.90
N LEU A 41 -7.35 8.40 38.00
CA LEU A 41 -8.74 7.98 37.83
C LEU A 41 -9.64 8.56 38.92
N ILE A 42 -9.19 8.51 40.19
CA ILE A 42 -9.98 9.07 41.29
C ILE A 42 -10.07 10.59 41.20
N GLN A 43 -8.99 11.27 40.83
CA GLN A 43 -8.99 12.70 40.56
C GLN A 43 -10.02 13.06 39.47
N LYS A 44 -10.03 12.32 38.35
CA LYS A 44 -11.02 12.49 37.28
C LYS A 44 -12.47 12.30 37.77
N TYR A 45 -12.70 11.39 38.71
CA TYR A 45 -14.03 11.18 39.31
C TYR A 45 -14.42 12.25 40.32
N THR A 46 -13.47 12.89 41.00
CA THR A 46 -13.71 13.97 41.96
C THR A 46 -13.86 15.34 41.28
N GLU A 47 -13.13 15.59 40.19
CA GLU A 47 -13.21 16.83 39.41
C GLU A 47 -14.47 16.91 38.52
N ARG A 48 -15.09 15.76 38.21
CA ARG A 48 -16.39 15.71 37.56
C ARG A 48 -17.43 16.36 38.51
N MET A 49 -18.02 17.47 38.06
CA MET A 49 -19.02 18.27 38.79
C MET A 49 -20.06 17.40 39.56
N PRO A 50 -20.54 17.86 40.72
CA PRO A 50 -21.54 17.12 41.51
C PRO A 50 -22.81 16.91 40.68
N GLY A 51 -23.10 15.65 40.36
CA GLY A 51 -24.21 15.24 39.48
C GLY A 51 -23.83 14.19 38.43
N GLY A 52 -22.53 14.01 38.15
CA GLY A 52 -22.05 12.89 37.34
C GLY A 52 -22.08 11.56 38.09
N THR A 53 -22.57 10.49 37.45
CA THR A 53 -22.55 9.13 37.98
C THR A 53 -21.14 8.54 37.92
N SER A 54 -20.27 8.94 38.86
CA SER A 54 -18.97 8.30 39.08
C SER A 54 -19.14 6.93 39.76
N PRO A 55 -18.43 5.87 39.31
CA PRO A 55 -18.55 4.53 39.92
C PRO A 55 -18.19 4.50 41.41
N THR A 56 -17.21 5.30 41.81
CA THR A 56 -16.78 5.49 43.20
C THR A 56 -15.92 6.76 43.33
N THR A 57 -15.89 7.37 44.50
CA THR A 57 -14.95 8.44 44.88
C THR A 57 -13.91 7.96 45.89
N ASN A 58 -13.89 6.66 46.22
CA ASN A 58 -12.99 6.08 47.19
C ASN A 58 -11.86 5.26 46.53
N LEU A 59 -10.61 5.70 46.72
CA LEU A 59 -9.41 5.05 46.18
C LEU A 59 -9.22 3.61 46.70
N ILE A 60 -9.61 3.31 47.94
CA ILE A 60 -9.50 1.96 48.52
C ILE A 60 -10.39 0.98 47.74
N VAL A 61 -11.58 1.43 47.34
CA VAL A 61 -12.52 0.63 46.54
C VAL A 61 -11.91 0.32 45.17
N LEU A 62 -11.31 1.31 44.50
CA LEU A 62 -10.61 1.11 43.22
C LEU A 62 -9.43 0.14 43.33
N LYS A 63 -8.60 0.27 44.38
CA LYS A 63 -7.47 -0.66 44.61
C LYS A 63 -7.96 -2.09 44.78
N ARG A 64 -9.05 -2.27 45.52
CA ARG A 64 -9.66 -3.60 45.73
C ARG A 64 -10.19 -4.18 44.41
N TRP A 65 -10.94 -3.42 43.62
CA TRP A 65 -11.42 -3.86 42.30
C TRP A 65 -10.27 -4.17 41.36
N SER A 66 -9.27 -3.28 41.28
CA SER A 66 -8.11 -3.46 40.43
C SER A 66 -7.35 -4.76 40.70
N ALA A 67 -7.20 -5.13 41.97
CA ALA A 67 -6.56 -6.37 42.37
C ALA A 67 -7.47 -7.59 42.19
N ALA A 68 -8.76 -7.49 42.55
CA ALA A 68 -9.70 -8.62 42.49
C ALA A 68 -10.08 -9.02 41.05
N ASP A 69 -10.21 -8.03 40.17
CA ASP A 69 -10.73 -8.20 38.81
C ASP A 69 -9.61 -8.16 37.75
N ALA A 70 -8.35 -8.36 38.18
CA ALA A 70 -7.15 -8.46 37.33
C ALA A 70 -7.01 -7.32 36.30
N TRP A 71 -7.22 -6.07 36.72
CA TRP A 71 -7.27 -4.93 35.79
C TRP A 71 -5.97 -4.77 34.99
N GLN A 72 -4.80 -5.01 35.59
CA GLN A 72 -3.54 -4.82 34.89
C GLN A 72 -3.40 -5.79 33.71
N ASP A 73 -3.75 -7.06 33.91
CA ASP A 73 -3.66 -8.08 32.86
C ASP A 73 -4.67 -7.81 31.73
N ARG A 74 -5.90 -7.42 32.11
CA ARG A 74 -6.98 -7.07 31.17
C ARG A 74 -6.60 -5.85 30.32
N VAL A 75 -6.10 -4.79 30.95
CA VAL A 75 -5.68 -3.59 30.23
C VAL A 75 -4.44 -3.85 29.37
N ALA A 76 -3.48 -4.63 29.84
CA ALA A 76 -2.32 -5.02 29.01
C ALA A 76 -2.76 -5.77 27.75
N ARG A 77 -3.72 -6.70 27.87
CA ARG A 77 -4.30 -7.39 26.72
C ARG A 77 -5.06 -6.43 25.80
N TYR A 78 -5.82 -5.49 26.36
CA TYR A 78 -6.50 -4.46 25.58
C TYR A 78 -5.54 -3.59 24.76
N ASP A 79 -4.43 -3.15 25.35
CA ASP A 79 -3.42 -2.34 24.67
C ASP A 79 -2.80 -3.10 23.49
N VAL A 80 -2.49 -4.39 23.67
CA VAL A 80 -1.99 -5.25 22.59
C VAL A 80 -2.99 -5.34 21.44
N LEU A 81 -4.27 -5.61 21.74
CA LEU A 81 -5.33 -5.68 20.73
C LEU A 81 -5.53 -4.34 20.01
N LEU A 82 -5.37 -3.22 20.71
CA LEU A 82 -5.46 -1.89 20.10
C LEU A 82 -4.35 -1.69 19.07
N VAL A 83 -3.11 -2.01 19.42
CA VAL A 83 -1.95 -1.92 18.51
C VAL A 83 -2.10 -2.86 17.32
N GLU A 84 -2.58 -4.09 17.54
CA GLU A 84 -2.85 -5.05 16.45
C GLU A 84 -3.91 -4.52 15.47
N ARG A 85 -5.01 -3.95 15.98
CA ARG A 85 -6.07 -3.34 15.15
C ARG A 85 -5.55 -2.14 14.36
N GLU A 86 -4.75 -1.29 14.98
CA GLU A 86 -4.13 -0.14 14.30
C GLU A 86 -3.18 -0.58 13.18
N ARG A 87 -2.36 -1.61 13.44
CA ARG A 87 -1.46 -2.21 12.44
C ARG A 87 -2.25 -2.83 11.30
N ALA A 88 -3.27 -3.64 11.58
CA ALA A 88 -4.10 -4.25 10.55
C ALA A 88 -4.81 -3.19 9.68
N ALA A 89 -5.35 -2.14 10.30
CA ALA A 89 -5.97 -1.03 9.57
C ALA A 89 -4.95 -0.24 8.72
N TYR A 90 -3.74 -0.04 9.23
CA TYR A 90 -2.65 0.58 8.49
C TYR A 90 -2.24 -0.26 7.28
N GLU A 91 -2.03 -1.57 7.47
CA GLU A 91 -1.68 -2.50 6.40
C GLU A 91 -2.76 -2.58 5.33
N ALA A 92 -4.05 -2.62 5.72
CA ALA A 92 -5.17 -2.61 4.78
C ALA A 92 -5.19 -1.34 3.92
N ARG A 93 -4.96 -0.15 4.51
CA ARG A 93 -4.86 1.11 3.76
C ARG A 93 -3.70 1.06 2.76
N TRP A 94 -2.55 0.53 3.15
CA TRP A 94 -1.40 0.42 2.25
C TRP A 94 -1.57 -0.64 1.18
N ALA A 95 -2.24 -1.76 1.48
CA ALA A 95 -2.60 -2.75 0.48
C ALA A 95 -3.48 -2.14 -0.60
N HIS A 96 -4.49 -1.36 -0.21
CA HIS A 96 -5.34 -0.65 -1.17
C HIS A 96 -4.56 0.34 -2.04
N ARG A 97 -3.63 1.11 -1.45
CA ARG A 97 -2.77 2.04 -2.21
C ARG A 97 -1.87 1.32 -3.20
N ARG A 98 -1.26 0.19 -2.81
CA ARG A 98 -0.42 -0.62 -3.71
C ARG A 98 -1.24 -1.20 -4.87
N GLU A 99 -2.49 -1.60 -4.61
CA GLU A 99 -3.39 -2.06 -5.67
C GLU A 99 -3.69 -0.94 -6.67
N ALA A 100 -4.03 0.25 -6.17
CA ALA A 100 -4.30 1.42 -7.02
C ALA A 100 -3.07 1.81 -7.85
N GLU A 101 -1.88 1.84 -7.25
CA GLU A 101 -0.62 2.13 -7.96
C GLU A 101 -0.31 1.07 -9.03
N ARG A 102 -0.57 -0.21 -8.75
CA ARG A 102 -0.41 -1.29 -9.72
C ARG A 102 -1.38 -1.13 -10.90
N GLU A 103 -2.65 -0.80 -10.63
CA GLU A 103 -3.64 -0.56 -11.66
C GLU A 103 -3.28 0.66 -12.52
N GLU A 104 -2.89 1.78 -11.91
CA GLU A 104 -2.41 2.97 -12.65
C GLU A 104 -1.20 2.65 -13.54
N THR A 105 -0.25 1.88 -13.00
CA THR A 105 0.93 1.42 -13.75
C THR A 105 0.54 0.53 -14.92
N TRP A 106 -0.44 -0.36 -14.73
CA TRP A 106 -0.97 -1.22 -15.79
C TRP A 106 -1.66 -0.41 -16.88
N GLN A 107 -2.51 0.56 -16.53
CA GLN A 107 -3.17 1.44 -17.49
C GLN A 107 -2.18 2.27 -18.30
N LEU A 108 -1.13 2.80 -17.65
CA LEU A 108 -0.05 3.50 -18.34
C LEU A 108 0.69 2.58 -19.32
N ALA A 109 0.96 1.34 -18.92
CA ALA A 109 1.56 0.35 -19.81
C ALA A 109 0.66 0.09 -21.04
N GLN A 110 -0.65 -0.08 -20.86
CA GLN A 110 -1.58 -0.26 -21.99
C GLN A 110 -1.61 0.96 -22.91
N ALA A 111 -1.69 2.17 -22.35
CA ALA A 111 -1.68 3.40 -23.13
C ALA A 111 -0.41 3.55 -23.99
N LEU A 112 0.76 3.19 -23.42
CA LEU A 112 2.02 3.19 -24.17
C LEU A 112 2.02 2.15 -25.30
N ARG A 113 1.48 0.94 -25.07
CA ARG A 113 1.36 -0.10 -26.11
C ARG A 113 0.44 0.34 -27.23
N ASP A 114 -0.70 0.94 -26.91
CA ASP A 114 -1.65 1.42 -27.90
C ASP A 114 -1.07 2.59 -28.69
N LYS A 115 -0.32 3.49 -28.05
CA LYS A 115 0.39 4.56 -28.75
C LYS A 115 1.46 4.01 -29.69
N ALA A 116 2.26 3.04 -29.24
CA ALA A 116 3.25 2.36 -30.07
C ALA A 116 2.59 1.65 -31.27
N ARG A 117 1.43 0.99 -31.08
CA ARG A 117 0.66 0.36 -32.16
C ARG A 117 0.17 1.38 -33.19
N LYS A 118 -0.40 2.51 -32.74
CA LYS A 118 -0.84 3.58 -33.64
C LYS A 118 0.33 4.19 -34.44
N MET A 119 1.51 4.28 -33.84
CA MET A 119 2.72 4.73 -34.55
C MET A 119 3.16 3.70 -35.60
N LEU A 120 3.03 2.40 -35.36
CA LEU A 120 3.29 1.37 -36.38
C LEU A 120 2.31 1.44 -37.56
N GLU A 121 1.06 1.80 -37.31
CA GLU A 121 0.02 1.94 -38.35
C GLU A 121 0.24 3.16 -39.27
N PHE A 122 0.82 4.26 -38.76
CA PHE A 122 1.08 5.49 -39.52
C PHE A 122 2.57 5.86 -39.50
N PRO A 123 3.42 5.13 -40.24
CA PRO A 123 4.80 5.00 -39.86
C PRO A 123 5.69 6.25 -40.05
N LEU A 124 5.39 7.20 -40.95
CA LEU A 124 6.36 8.28 -41.23
C LEU A 124 5.82 9.64 -41.72
N ALA A 125 4.61 9.75 -42.28
CA ALA A 125 4.08 11.04 -42.74
C ALA A 125 2.56 11.04 -42.91
N ASP A 126 1.94 12.19 -42.65
CA ASP A 126 0.56 12.47 -43.05
C ASP A 126 0.60 13.12 -44.45
N VAL A 127 -0.12 12.53 -45.41
CA VAL A 127 -0.09 12.94 -46.82
C VAL A 127 -1.45 13.50 -47.18
N GLU A 128 -1.55 14.83 -47.24
CA GLU A 128 -2.75 15.54 -47.67
C GLU A 128 -2.63 15.90 -49.16
N GLN A 129 -3.57 15.44 -49.98
CA GLN A 129 -3.73 15.91 -51.35
C GLN A 129 -4.66 17.12 -51.36
N VAL A 130 -4.11 18.29 -51.71
CA VAL A 130 -4.86 19.54 -51.82
C VAL A 130 -4.98 19.91 -53.29
N THR A 131 -6.21 19.98 -53.78
CA THR A 131 -6.52 20.49 -55.13
C THR A 131 -6.78 22.00 -55.03
N ALA A 132 -5.85 22.81 -55.55
CA ALA A 132 -6.03 24.25 -55.62
C ALA A 132 -6.39 24.67 -57.05
N ARG A 133 -7.46 25.46 -57.20
CA ARG A 133 -7.84 26.08 -58.48
C ARG A 133 -7.20 27.47 -58.55
N ARG A 134 -6.35 27.71 -59.55
CA ARG A 134 -5.75 29.02 -59.77
C ARG A 134 -6.10 29.56 -61.17
N PRO A 135 -6.52 30.82 -61.31
CA PRO A 135 -6.73 31.43 -62.62
C PRO A 135 -5.36 31.68 -63.28
N GLY A 136 -5.17 31.15 -64.50
CA GLY A 136 -3.99 31.36 -65.33
C GLY A 136 -4.34 31.93 -66.71
N PRO A 137 -3.34 32.26 -67.55
CA PRO A 137 -3.52 33.02 -68.81
C PRO A 137 -4.40 32.37 -69.89
N GLY A 138 -4.93 31.17 -69.64
CA GLY A 138 -5.79 30.40 -70.56
C GLY A 138 -6.96 29.67 -69.88
N GLY A 139 -7.36 30.08 -68.68
CA GLY A 139 -8.46 29.46 -67.92
C GLY A 139 -8.06 28.96 -66.53
N VAL A 140 -8.98 28.29 -65.84
CA VAL A 140 -8.76 27.72 -64.50
C VAL A 140 -7.86 26.49 -64.61
N GLN A 141 -6.64 26.59 -64.10
CA GLN A 141 -5.75 25.43 -63.96
C GLN A 141 -6.00 24.76 -62.61
N HIS A 142 -6.17 23.44 -62.65
CA HIS A 142 -6.18 22.59 -61.48
C HIS A 142 -4.73 22.21 -61.16
N ILE A 143 -4.26 22.57 -59.96
CA ILE A 143 -2.96 22.14 -59.46
C ILE A 143 -3.22 21.16 -58.33
N ASP A 144 -2.80 19.91 -58.57
CA ASP A 144 -2.80 18.87 -57.55
C ASP A 144 -1.50 19.02 -56.74
N MET A 145 -1.60 19.36 -55.46
CA MET A 145 -0.45 19.47 -54.56
C MET A 145 -0.51 18.37 -53.52
N THR A 146 0.57 17.59 -53.40
CA THR A 146 0.73 16.60 -52.33
C THR A 146 1.56 17.23 -51.22
N VAL A 147 0.95 17.50 -50.07
CA VAL A 147 1.63 18.03 -48.87
C VAL A 147 1.99 16.86 -47.97
N ILE A 148 3.29 16.60 -47.82
CA ILE A 148 3.82 15.56 -46.93
C ILE A 148 4.21 16.22 -45.61
N LYS A 149 3.48 15.95 -44.53
CA LYS A 149 3.81 16.42 -43.17
C LYS A 149 4.67 15.36 -42.48
N PRO A 150 5.97 15.58 -42.26
CA PRO A 150 6.84 14.59 -41.63
C PRO A 150 6.48 14.40 -40.16
N ALA A 151 6.42 13.15 -39.73
CA ALA A 151 6.26 12.82 -38.31
C ALA A 151 7.51 13.24 -37.50
N ARG A 152 7.32 13.80 -36.29
CA ARG A 152 8.42 14.25 -35.41
C ARG A 152 9.00 13.13 -34.54
N TRP A 153 8.86 11.88 -34.94
CA TRP A 153 9.30 10.70 -34.19
C TRP A 153 9.96 9.68 -35.12
N ALA A 154 10.79 8.80 -34.56
CA ALA A 154 11.53 7.77 -35.28
C ALA A 154 11.12 6.36 -34.82
N LEU A 155 11.36 5.33 -35.64
CA LEU A 155 11.02 3.93 -35.30
C LEU A 155 11.65 3.45 -33.97
N ARG A 156 12.82 3.99 -33.58
CA ARG A 156 13.46 3.72 -32.28
C ARG A 156 12.58 4.13 -31.08
N ASP A 157 11.75 5.16 -31.26
CA ASP A 157 10.88 5.66 -30.20
C ASP A 157 9.77 4.64 -29.93
N ILE A 158 9.25 3.96 -30.98
CA ILE A 158 8.30 2.85 -30.85
C ILE A 158 8.90 1.70 -30.02
N ALA A 159 10.14 1.29 -30.34
CA ALA A 159 10.82 0.22 -29.61
C ALA A 159 11.00 0.57 -28.13
N THR A 160 11.42 1.81 -27.85
CA THR A 160 11.60 2.32 -26.48
C THR A 160 10.28 2.37 -25.71
N MET A 161 9.19 2.82 -26.34
CA MET A 161 7.85 2.83 -25.74
C MET A 161 7.34 1.41 -25.48
N GLY A 162 7.55 0.48 -26.41
CA GLY A 162 7.17 -0.93 -26.26
C GLY A 162 7.92 -1.62 -25.12
N GLU A 163 9.22 -1.38 -24.99
CA GLU A 163 10.03 -1.91 -23.89
C GLU A 163 9.58 -1.34 -22.54
N THR A 164 9.39 -0.02 -22.47
CA THR A 164 8.93 0.66 -21.25
C THR A 164 7.56 0.12 -20.82
N ALA A 165 6.64 -0.04 -21.77
CA ALA A 165 5.33 -0.60 -21.48
C ALA A 165 5.40 -2.06 -20.99
N ALA A 166 6.27 -2.89 -21.58
CA ALA A 166 6.46 -4.26 -21.13
C ALA A 166 7.04 -4.32 -19.69
N LYS A 167 7.97 -3.42 -19.36
CA LYS A 167 8.53 -3.29 -18.00
C LYS A 167 7.45 -2.87 -16.99
N LEU A 168 6.66 -1.83 -17.30
CA LEU A 168 5.58 -1.38 -16.43
C LEU A 168 4.51 -2.46 -16.24
N ALA A 169 4.10 -3.15 -17.30
CA ALA A 169 3.12 -4.24 -17.21
C ALA A 169 3.60 -5.43 -16.37
N ARG A 170 4.90 -5.74 -16.41
CA ARG A 170 5.50 -6.77 -15.54
C ARG A 170 5.56 -6.30 -14.10
N LEU A 171 5.97 -5.04 -13.87
CA LEU A 171 6.01 -4.45 -12.54
C LEU A 171 4.63 -4.46 -11.87
N SER A 172 3.57 -4.09 -12.60
CA SER A 172 2.20 -4.11 -12.09
C SER A 172 1.69 -5.53 -11.78
N ALA A 173 2.24 -6.54 -12.44
CA ALA A 173 1.87 -7.95 -12.25
C ALA A 173 2.80 -8.69 -11.27
N ASP A 174 3.69 -7.97 -10.56
CA ASP A 174 4.74 -8.55 -9.71
C ASP A 174 5.63 -9.57 -10.44
N LEU A 175 5.79 -9.42 -11.76
CA LEU A 175 6.65 -10.23 -12.60
C LEU A 175 8.05 -9.61 -12.71
N PRO A 176 9.12 -10.41 -12.85
CA PRO A 176 10.46 -9.90 -13.07
C PRO A 176 10.53 -9.00 -14.32
N THR A 177 10.97 -7.75 -14.15
CA THR A 177 11.05 -6.76 -15.23
C THR A 177 12.26 -6.98 -16.14
N GLU A 178 13.33 -7.58 -15.61
CA GLU A 178 14.57 -7.88 -16.32
C GLU A 178 14.74 -9.40 -16.47
N ARG A 179 15.25 -9.81 -17.63
CA ARG A 179 15.77 -11.16 -17.86
C ARG A 179 17.26 -11.04 -18.08
N LEU A 180 18.05 -11.41 -17.09
CA LEU A 180 19.47 -11.64 -17.27
C LEU A 180 19.63 -13.04 -17.88
N ALA A 181 20.03 -13.12 -19.14
CA ALA A 181 20.50 -14.37 -19.71
C ALA A 181 21.86 -14.66 -19.05
N ILE A 182 21.93 -15.73 -18.28
CA ILE A 182 23.20 -16.25 -17.78
C ILE A 182 23.59 -17.37 -18.73
N GLU A 183 24.50 -17.09 -19.66
CA GLU A 183 24.86 -18.02 -20.75
C GLU A 183 25.45 -19.35 -20.25
N ASP A 184 25.92 -19.40 -18.99
CA ASP A 184 26.67 -20.52 -18.43
C ASP A 184 26.03 -21.21 -17.20
N LEU A 185 24.75 -20.92 -16.87
CA LEU A 185 24.08 -21.52 -15.71
C LEU A 185 22.73 -22.13 -16.09
N THR A 186 22.62 -23.45 -15.99
CA THR A 186 21.36 -24.16 -16.18
C THR A 186 20.61 -24.29 -14.85
N PRO A 187 19.27 -24.50 -14.86
CA PRO A 187 18.49 -24.69 -13.63
C PRO A 187 19.01 -25.83 -12.74
N ARG A 188 19.63 -26.87 -13.32
CA ARG A 188 20.22 -27.99 -12.59
C ARG A 188 21.50 -27.60 -11.84
N ASP A 189 22.25 -26.63 -12.34
CA ASP A 189 23.47 -26.14 -11.70
C ASP A 189 23.15 -25.32 -10.44
N LEU A 190 21.95 -24.73 -10.37
CA LEU A 190 21.46 -23.95 -9.23
C LEU A 190 20.90 -24.83 -8.10
N GLU A 191 20.33 -25.99 -8.42
CA GLU A 191 19.77 -26.94 -7.43
C GLU A 191 20.85 -27.60 -6.57
N GLY A 192 22.09 -27.70 -7.08
CA GLY A 192 23.24 -28.23 -6.36
C GLY A 192 24.05 -27.21 -5.55
N MET A 193 23.74 -25.91 -5.65
CA MET A 193 24.48 -24.85 -4.99
C MET A 193 24.03 -24.63 -3.54
N SER A 194 25.00 -24.44 -2.65
CA SER A 194 24.75 -24.02 -1.28
C SER A 194 24.19 -22.60 -1.21
N THR A 195 23.53 -22.27 -0.10
CA THR A 195 22.92 -20.95 0.11
C THR A 195 23.94 -19.80 0.04
N GLU A 196 25.18 -20.05 0.46
CA GLU A 196 26.29 -19.09 0.36
C GLU A 196 26.72 -18.85 -1.09
N GLU A 197 26.81 -19.91 -1.90
CA GLU A 197 27.15 -19.83 -3.33
C GLU A 197 26.09 -19.06 -4.12
N LEU A 198 24.81 -19.29 -3.82
CA LEU A 198 23.70 -18.54 -4.42
C LEU A 198 23.74 -17.05 -4.04
N MET A 199 24.10 -16.71 -2.80
CA MET A 199 24.28 -15.31 -2.39
C MET A 199 25.46 -14.64 -3.09
N LEU A 200 26.57 -15.35 -3.25
CA LEU A 200 27.76 -14.86 -3.98
C LEU A 200 27.46 -14.65 -5.47
N LEU A 201 26.71 -15.57 -6.09
CA LEU A 201 26.26 -15.46 -7.48
C LEU A 201 25.36 -14.23 -7.67
N ARG A 202 24.39 -14.04 -6.77
CA ARG A 202 23.54 -12.83 -6.76
C ARG A 202 24.37 -11.55 -6.65
N GLN A 203 25.37 -11.52 -5.77
CA GLN A 203 26.23 -10.35 -5.59
C GLN A 203 27.07 -10.04 -6.83
N ARG A 204 27.52 -11.06 -7.58
CA ARG A 204 28.22 -10.90 -8.86
C ARG A 204 27.30 -10.34 -9.95
N LEU A 205 26.07 -10.85 -10.04
CA LEU A 205 25.07 -10.36 -11.00
C LEU A 205 24.70 -8.89 -10.75
N GLU A 206 24.51 -8.49 -9.49
CA GLU A 206 24.27 -7.08 -9.12
C GLU A 206 25.43 -6.15 -9.49
N ARG A 207 26.69 -6.62 -9.37
CA ARG A 207 27.86 -5.86 -9.79
C ARG A 207 27.98 -5.74 -11.31
N ALA A 208 27.63 -6.79 -12.05
CA ALA A 208 27.60 -6.77 -13.51
C ALA A 208 26.54 -5.79 -14.04
N LYS A 209 25.34 -5.77 -13.41
CA LYS A 209 24.25 -4.85 -13.72
C LYS A 209 24.62 -3.37 -13.54
N ARG A 210 25.49 -3.03 -12.60
CA ARG A 210 25.97 -1.64 -12.40
C ARG A 210 26.99 -1.17 -13.44
N ARG A 211 27.54 -2.09 -14.24
CA ARG A 211 28.57 -1.81 -15.24
C ARG A 211 28.03 -1.74 -16.67
N SER A 212 26.81 -2.25 -16.92
CA SER A 212 26.06 -2.12 -18.18
C SER A 212 25.19 -0.87 -18.16
#